data_AF-A0A9D5T8H7-F1
#
_entry.id   AF-A0A9D5T8H7-F1
#
_cell.length_a   1.000
_cell.length_b   1.000
_cell.length_c   1.000
_cell.angle_alpha   90.00
_cell.angle_beta   90.00
_cell.angle_gamma   90.00
#
_symmetry.space_group_name_H-M   'P 1'
#
loop_
_entity.id
_entity.type
_entity.pdbx_description
1 polymer ?
#
loop_
_entity_poly.entity_id
_entity_poly.type
_entity_poly.pdbx_seq_one_letter_code
_entity_poly.pdbx_strand_id
1 'polypeptide(L)'
;MSICRETLRQYSQVVDCILQNRKGEWKLTENTCYTYFRITGDFNPDIVTKRLGLTPNRTWKIGDKRSNGTLFDFASWEFGRCDNYDVIVENQMHMTIAPLLDKIDILNEIKNEFDVTYTLEVVPTVYADNTSPCLAPSLTVIDFCHATRTEIDIDLYVTEQE
;
A
#
# COMPACT_ATOMS: atom_id res chain seq x y z
N MET A 1 -1.61 3.49 -38.51
CA MET A 1 -1.45 2.11 -38.02
C MET A 1 -2.84 1.50 -37.90
N SER A 2 -3.18 0.58 -38.79
CA SER A 2 -4.49 -0.09 -38.82
C SER A 2 -4.43 -1.30 -37.90
N ILE A 3 -5.16 -1.28 -36.79
CA ILE A 3 -5.33 -2.47 -35.94
C ILE A 3 -6.23 -3.44 -36.70
N CYS A 4 -5.76 -4.68 -36.88
CA CYS A 4 -6.48 -5.71 -37.63
C CYS A 4 -7.85 -5.99 -36.98
N ARG A 5 -8.92 -6.04 -37.79
CA ARG A 5 -10.30 -6.27 -37.31
C ARG A 5 -10.47 -7.59 -36.56
N GLU A 6 -9.60 -8.57 -36.80
CA GLU A 6 -9.57 -9.84 -36.07
C GLU A 6 -9.08 -9.69 -34.63
N THR A 7 -8.10 -8.83 -34.38
CA THR A 7 -7.57 -8.60 -33.03
C THR A 7 -8.62 -7.95 -32.13
N LEU A 8 -9.35 -6.94 -32.62
CA LEU A 8 -10.44 -6.31 -31.87
C LEU A 8 -11.61 -7.27 -31.61
N ARG A 9 -11.89 -8.19 -32.53
CA ARG A 9 -12.93 -9.21 -32.37
C ARG A 9 -12.56 -10.24 -31.30
N GLN A 10 -11.29 -10.60 -31.21
CA GLN A 10 -10.78 -11.54 -30.21
C GLN A 10 -10.81 -10.92 -28.80
N TYR A 11 -10.44 -9.63 -28.68
CA TYR A 11 -10.58 -8.89 -27.41
C TYR A 11 -12.04 -8.72 -26.97
N SER A 12 -12.96 -8.40 -27.89
CA SER A 12 -14.40 -8.31 -27.57
C SER A 12 -14.95 -9.65 -27.10
N GLN A 13 -14.61 -10.76 -27.76
CA GLN A 13 -15.09 -12.08 -27.37
C GLN A 13 -14.54 -12.54 -26.01
N VAL A 14 -13.30 -12.19 -25.67
CA VAL A 14 -12.74 -12.48 -24.34
C VAL A 14 -13.42 -11.63 -23.27
N VAL A 15 -13.65 -10.33 -23.53
CA VAL A 15 -14.34 -9.44 -22.60
C VAL A 15 -15.81 -9.84 -22.41
N ASP A 16 -16.51 -10.21 -23.50
CA ASP A 16 -17.90 -10.67 -23.44
C ASP A 16 -18.01 -12.04 -22.74
N CYS A 17 -17.05 -12.95 -22.92
CA CYS A 17 -16.96 -14.20 -22.16
C CYS A 17 -16.70 -13.96 -20.66
N ILE A 18 -15.88 -12.96 -20.33
CA ILE A 18 -15.60 -12.52 -18.96
C ILE A 18 -16.82 -11.82 -18.33
N LEU A 19 -17.68 -11.17 -19.12
CA LEU A 19 -18.87 -10.46 -18.64
C LEU A 19 -20.09 -11.38 -18.54
N GLN A 20 -20.25 -12.35 -19.45
CA GLN A 20 -21.41 -13.27 -19.46
C GLN A 20 -21.34 -14.39 -18.43
N ASN A 21 -20.15 -14.69 -17.87
CA ASN A 21 -19.97 -15.68 -16.80
C ASN A 21 -20.13 -15.13 -15.36
N ARG A 22 -20.57 -13.88 -15.18
CA ARG A 22 -20.64 -13.22 -13.86
C ARG A 22 -21.98 -13.44 -13.13
N LYS A 23 -22.13 -14.60 -12.50
CA LYS A 23 -23.09 -14.84 -11.39
C LYS A 23 -22.52 -15.75 -10.30
N GLY A 24 -21.29 -15.50 -9.86
CA GLY A 24 -20.69 -16.18 -8.72
C GLY A 24 -19.82 -15.22 -7.92
N GLU A 25 -19.88 -15.31 -6.59
CA GLU A 25 -18.95 -14.67 -5.66
C GLU A 25 -17.54 -15.21 -5.94
N TRP A 26 -16.57 -14.32 -6.22
CA TRP A 26 -15.19 -14.71 -6.41
C TRP A 26 -14.55 -14.93 -5.05
N LYS A 27 -14.15 -16.17 -4.74
CA LYS A 27 -13.05 -16.40 -3.80
C LYS A 27 -11.76 -15.98 -4.51
N LEU A 28 -11.00 -15.07 -3.91
CA LEU A 28 -9.61 -14.88 -4.28
C LEU A 28 -8.88 -16.22 -4.08
N THR A 29 -8.23 -16.71 -5.12
CA THR A 29 -7.35 -17.90 -5.09
C THR A 29 -5.92 -17.53 -5.48
N GLU A 30 -5.65 -16.23 -5.66
CA GLU A 30 -4.39 -15.68 -6.11
C GLU A 30 -3.74 -14.87 -4.99
N ASN A 31 -2.41 -14.93 -4.91
CA ASN A 31 -1.67 -14.12 -3.96
C ASN A 31 -1.98 -12.65 -4.17
N THR A 32 -2.06 -11.92 -3.06
CA THR A 32 -2.17 -10.47 -3.09
C THR A 32 -1.13 -9.88 -2.15
N CYS A 33 -0.77 -8.62 -2.38
CA CYS A 33 -0.02 -7.85 -1.43
C CYS A 33 -0.44 -6.41 -1.59
N TYR A 34 -0.52 -5.68 -0.49
CA TYR A 34 -0.56 -4.23 -0.53
C TYR A 34 0.52 -3.64 0.34
N THR A 35 1.07 -2.51 -0.11
CA THR A 35 2.06 -1.74 0.64
C THR A 35 1.59 -0.32 0.83
N TYR A 36 1.97 0.31 1.93
CA TYR A 36 1.69 1.73 2.18
C TYR A 36 2.65 2.29 3.23
N PHE A 37 2.87 3.60 3.18
CA PHE A 37 3.63 4.33 4.18
C PHE A 37 2.66 4.94 5.19
N ARG A 38 2.96 4.79 6.48
CA ARG A 38 2.11 5.24 7.56
C ARG A 38 2.89 6.08 8.56
N ILE A 39 2.27 7.16 8.99
CA ILE A 39 2.70 7.98 10.13
C ILE A 39 1.64 7.86 11.22
N THR A 40 2.05 7.48 12.43
CA THR A 40 1.19 7.42 13.61
C THR A 40 1.81 8.17 14.77
N GLY A 41 0.99 8.68 15.70
CA GLY A 41 1.47 9.38 16.88
C GLY A 41 0.58 10.53 17.34
N ASP A 42 1.15 11.49 18.05
CA ASP A 42 0.47 12.71 18.49
C ASP A 42 0.86 13.90 17.58
N PHE A 43 0.03 14.13 16.55
CA PHE A 43 0.24 15.20 15.59
C PHE A 43 -1.08 15.59 14.90
N ASN A 44 -1.06 16.70 14.15
CA ASN A 44 -2.15 17.06 13.25
C ASN A 44 -1.84 16.62 11.81
N PRO A 45 -2.62 15.68 11.22
CA PRO A 45 -2.46 15.21 9.85
C PRO A 45 -2.49 16.32 8.77
N ASP A 46 -3.18 17.43 9.03
CA ASP A 46 -3.23 18.55 8.08
C ASP A 46 -1.87 19.26 7.96
N ILE A 47 -1.10 19.33 9.06
CA ILE A 47 0.25 19.91 9.07
C ILE A 47 1.19 19.04 8.26
N VAL A 48 1.15 17.72 8.47
CA VAL A 48 1.95 16.74 7.73
C VAL A 48 1.63 16.80 6.23
N THR A 49 0.34 16.80 5.87
CA THR A 49 -0.13 16.95 4.48
C THR A 49 0.46 18.20 3.83
N LYS A 50 0.39 19.34 4.51
CA LYS A 50 0.92 20.61 4.00
C LYS A 50 2.45 20.60 3.84
N ARG A 51 3.18 20.02 4.80
CA ARG A 51 4.65 19.97 4.78
C ARG A 51 5.17 19.05 3.68
N LEU A 52 4.60 17.85 3.56
CA LEU A 52 5.01 16.90 2.54
C LEU A 52 4.54 17.32 1.14
N GLY A 53 3.46 18.11 1.05
CA GLY A 53 2.86 18.48 -0.23
C GLY A 53 2.22 17.28 -0.94
N LEU A 54 1.82 16.26 -0.17
CA LEU A 54 1.26 15.00 -0.65
C LEU A 54 -0.18 14.84 -0.17
N THR A 55 -1.04 14.25 -0.99
CA THR A 55 -2.41 13.91 -0.61
C THR A 55 -2.45 12.49 -0.03
N PRO A 56 -2.79 12.31 1.26
CA PRO A 56 -2.89 10.99 1.87
C PRO A 56 -4.02 10.16 1.27
N ASN A 57 -3.86 8.83 1.29
CA ASN A 57 -4.94 7.88 1.02
C ASN A 57 -5.96 7.88 2.16
N ARG A 58 -5.49 8.00 3.41
CA ARG A 58 -6.34 7.97 4.61
C ARG A 58 -5.72 8.76 5.75
N THR A 59 -6.57 9.41 6.54
CA THR A 59 -6.17 10.12 7.76
C THR A 59 -7.22 9.98 8.86
N TRP A 60 -6.80 10.12 10.10
CA TRP A 60 -7.68 10.46 11.22
C TRP A 60 -6.92 11.26 12.28
N LYS A 61 -7.67 12.02 13.08
CA LYS A 61 -7.18 12.85 14.17
C LYS A 61 -7.49 12.18 15.51
N ILE A 62 -6.72 12.56 16.53
CA ILE A 62 -7.08 12.25 17.92
C ILE A 62 -8.45 12.85 18.22
N GLY A 63 -9.34 12.03 18.81
CA GLY A 63 -10.71 12.41 19.12
C GLY A 63 -11.72 12.18 17.98
N ASP A 64 -11.28 11.78 16.77
CA ASP A 64 -12.21 11.36 15.73
C ASP A 64 -12.94 10.08 16.14
N LYS A 65 -14.20 9.93 15.70
CA LYS A 65 -15.01 8.74 16.02
C LYS A 65 -14.65 7.56 15.13
N ARG A 66 -14.45 6.40 15.75
CA ARG A 66 -14.37 5.09 15.11
C ARG A 66 -15.76 4.58 14.73
N SER A 67 -15.81 3.57 13.84
CA SER A 67 -17.06 2.91 13.43
C SER A 67 -17.83 2.28 14.59
N ASN A 68 -17.12 1.79 15.62
CA ASN A 68 -17.70 1.23 16.84
C ASN A 68 -18.09 2.29 17.89
N GLY A 69 -18.00 3.59 17.57
CA GLY A 69 -18.36 4.70 18.44
C GLY A 69 -17.30 5.12 19.46
N THR A 70 -16.20 4.38 19.61
CA THR A 70 -15.04 4.82 20.41
C THR A 70 -14.26 5.92 19.71
N LEU A 71 -13.36 6.61 20.41
CA LEU A 71 -12.53 7.68 19.83
C LEU A 71 -11.14 7.15 19.48
N PHE A 72 -10.51 7.72 18.45
CA PHE A 72 -9.09 7.54 18.22
C PHE A 72 -8.27 8.25 19.29
N ASP A 73 -7.30 7.53 19.84
CA ASP A 73 -6.32 7.98 20.84
C ASP A 73 -4.96 8.37 20.23
N PHE A 74 -4.81 8.21 18.91
CA PHE A 74 -3.65 8.64 18.13
C PHE A 74 -4.09 9.17 16.75
N ALA A 75 -3.29 10.03 16.14
CA ALA A 75 -3.47 10.48 14.77
C ALA A 75 -2.79 9.50 13.80
N SER A 76 -3.33 9.40 12.58
CA SER A 76 -2.71 8.61 11.51
C SER A 76 -2.76 9.34 10.18
N TRP A 77 -1.73 9.12 9.38
CA TRP A 77 -1.60 9.62 8.01
C TRP A 77 -1.00 8.49 7.15
N GLU A 78 -1.78 8.01 6.19
CA GLU A 78 -1.46 6.90 5.28
C GLU A 78 -1.30 7.41 3.86
N PHE A 79 -0.25 6.96 3.17
CA PHE A 79 0.07 7.37 1.80
C PHE A 79 0.71 6.26 0.98
N GLY A 80 0.67 6.41 -0.34
CA GLY A 80 1.39 5.57 -1.28
C GLY A 80 0.85 4.14 -1.34
N ARG A 81 -0.45 3.97 -1.04
CA ARG A 81 -1.09 2.65 -1.06
C ARG A 81 -0.96 2.02 -2.46
N CYS A 82 -0.31 0.86 -2.53
CA CYS A 82 -0.09 0.11 -3.75
C CYS A 82 -0.70 -1.29 -3.61
N ASP A 83 -1.89 -1.49 -4.17
CA ASP A 83 -2.59 -2.79 -4.21
C ASP A 83 -2.30 -3.59 -5.50
N ASN A 84 -1.46 -3.06 -6.41
CA ASN A 84 -1.05 -3.76 -7.63
C ASN A 84 0.00 -4.81 -7.27
N TYR A 85 -0.47 -6.03 -7.01
CA TYR A 85 0.39 -7.14 -6.64
C TYR A 85 1.48 -7.43 -7.68
N ASP A 86 2.71 -7.60 -7.18
CA ASP A 86 3.85 -8.15 -7.89
C ASP A 86 4.46 -9.27 -7.03
N VAL A 87 4.81 -10.40 -7.66
CA VAL A 87 5.51 -11.50 -6.98
C VAL A 87 6.86 -11.04 -6.43
N ILE A 88 7.47 -10.01 -7.04
CA ILE A 88 8.62 -9.28 -6.52
C ILE A 88 8.08 -8.08 -5.72
N VAL A 89 7.75 -8.31 -4.44
CA VAL A 89 7.07 -7.30 -3.59
C VAL A 89 7.92 -6.05 -3.37
N GLU A 90 9.24 -6.14 -3.57
CA GLU A 90 10.16 -5.00 -3.64
C GLU A 90 9.62 -3.89 -4.57
N ASN A 91 9.05 -4.25 -5.72
CA ASN A 91 8.51 -3.28 -6.68
C ASN A 91 7.37 -2.45 -6.08
N GLN A 92 6.50 -3.08 -5.28
CA GLN A 92 5.43 -2.38 -4.56
C GLN A 92 6.00 -1.46 -3.46
N MET A 93 7.00 -1.93 -2.71
CA MET A 93 7.69 -1.11 -1.71
C MET A 93 8.28 0.17 -2.34
N HIS A 94 8.98 0.03 -3.47
CA HIS A 94 9.52 1.17 -4.22
C HIS A 94 8.42 2.12 -4.69
N MET A 95 7.32 1.60 -5.24
CA MET A 95 6.19 2.43 -5.67
C MET A 95 5.61 3.24 -4.52
N THR A 96 5.51 2.65 -3.32
CA THR A 96 5.05 3.33 -2.12
C THR A 96 5.98 4.45 -1.68
N ILE A 97 7.31 4.21 -1.65
CA ILE A 97 8.27 5.20 -1.12
C ILE A 97 8.77 6.21 -2.15
N ALA A 98 8.63 5.94 -3.46
CA ALA A 98 9.19 6.79 -4.51
C ALA A 98 8.81 8.28 -4.37
N PRO A 99 7.56 8.66 -4.04
CA PRO A 99 7.18 10.07 -3.83
C PRO A 99 7.70 10.68 -2.52
N LEU A 100 8.30 9.88 -1.64
CA LEU A 100 8.84 10.29 -0.34
C LEU A 100 10.37 10.43 -0.34
N LEU A 101 11.05 9.92 -1.38
CA LEU A 101 12.52 9.94 -1.46
C LEU A 101 13.10 11.36 -1.43
N ASP A 102 12.43 12.33 -2.06
CA ASP A 102 12.82 13.74 -2.05
C ASP A 102 12.27 14.51 -0.83
N LYS A 103 11.62 13.82 0.11
CA LYS A 103 11.03 14.38 1.34
C LYS A 103 11.73 13.91 2.61
N ILE A 104 12.85 13.20 2.51
CA ILE A 104 13.58 12.64 3.67
C ILE A 104 13.89 13.73 4.72
N ASP A 105 14.37 14.90 4.31
CA ASP A 105 14.67 15.99 5.24
C ASP A 105 13.42 16.49 5.97
N ILE A 106 12.30 16.62 5.24
CA ILE A 106 11.01 17.05 5.82
C ILE A 106 10.45 15.99 6.78
N LEU A 107 10.59 14.70 6.44
CA LEU A 107 10.22 13.60 7.33
C LEU A 107 11.07 13.64 8.60
N ASN A 108 12.37 13.88 8.49
CA ASN A 108 13.22 14.01 9.67
C ASN A 108 12.86 15.23 10.53
N GLU A 109 12.48 16.37 9.93
CA GLU A 109 11.94 17.52 10.66
C GLU A 109 10.64 17.17 11.40
N ILE A 110 9.70 16.49 10.74
CA ILE A 110 8.44 16.05 11.37
C ILE A 110 8.74 15.10 12.53
N LYS A 111 9.68 14.16 12.38
CA LYS A 111 10.05 13.22 13.45
C LYS A 111 10.71 13.89 14.65
N ASN A 112 11.46 14.97 14.43
CA ASN A 112 12.09 15.74 15.50
C ASN A 112 11.10 16.65 16.24
N GLU A 113 10.04 17.10 15.57
CA GLU A 113 9.04 18.03 16.12
C GLU A 113 7.89 17.32 16.82
N PHE A 114 7.46 16.17 16.30
CA PHE A 114 6.30 15.44 16.79
C PHE A 114 6.69 14.06 17.29
N ASP A 115 5.94 13.53 18.26
CA ASP A 115 6.06 12.14 18.67
C ASP A 115 5.40 11.25 17.60
N VAL A 116 6.19 10.84 16.60
CA VAL A 116 5.71 10.04 15.47
C VAL A 116 6.56 8.80 15.19
N THR A 117 5.83 7.74 14.85
CA THR A 117 6.37 6.50 14.28
C THR A 117 6.05 6.46 12.79
N TYR A 118 7.04 6.03 12.01
CA TYR A 118 6.89 5.79 10.59
C TYR A 118 6.98 4.30 10.34
N THR A 119 6.05 3.77 9.55
CA THR A 119 6.01 2.35 9.19
C THR A 119 5.81 2.22 7.68
N LEU A 120 6.66 1.44 7.03
CA LEU A 120 6.39 0.88 5.71
C LEU A 120 5.69 -0.47 5.92
N GLU A 121 4.41 -0.48 5.63
CA GLU A 121 3.52 -1.61 5.87
C GLU A 121 3.51 -2.48 4.61
N VAL A 122 3.69 -3.79 4.78
CA VAL A 122 3.74 -4.78 3.70
C VAL A 122 2.85 -5.95 4.08
N VAL A 123 1.71 -6.09 3.41
CA VAL A 123 0.67 -7.03 3.84
C VAL A 123 0.37 -8.06 2.75
N PRO A 124 1.20 -9.12 2.65
CA PRO A 124 0.97 -10.21 1.71
C PRO A 124 -0.11 -11.17 2.23
N THR A 125 -0.99 -11.60 1.33
CA THR A 125 -1.85 -12.77 1.50
C THR A 125 -1.39 -13.85 0.52
N VAL A 126 -0.92 -14.98 1.04
CA VAL A 126 -0.31 -16.07 0.27
C VAL A 126 -1.20 -17.31 0.31
N TYR A 127 -1.43 -17.91 -0.85
CA TYR A 127 -2.11 -19.19 -1.00
C TYR A 127 -1.07 -20.30 -1.16
N ALA A 128 -1.26 -21.41 -0.45
CA ALA A 128 -0.27 -22.49 -0.35
C ALA A 128 0.19 -23.05 -1.71
N ASP A 129 -0.72 -23.13 -2.69
CA ASP A 129 -0.44 -23.69 -4.02
C ASP A 129 0.10 -22.67 -5.03
N ASN A 130 0.28 -21.41 -4.62
CA ASN A 130 0.77 -20.34 -5.48
C ASN A 130 2.27 -20.10 -5.35
N THR A 131 2.82 -19.34 -6.30
CA THR A 131 4.22 -18.90 -6.25
C THR A 131 4.46 -18.03 -5.03
N SER A 132 5.38 -18.43 -4.15
CA SER A 132 5.73 -17.65 -2.97
C SER A 132 6.24 -16.25 -3.37
N PRO A 133 5.75 -15.17 -2.75
CA PRO A 133 6.25 -13.82 -3.02
C PRO A 133 7.69 -13.67 -2.51
N CYS A 134 8.47 -12.86 -3.22
CA CYS A 134 9.79 -12.42 -2.76
C CYS A 134 9.62 -11.18 -1.87
N LEU A 135 9.83 -11.36 -0.56
CA LEU A 135 9.79 -10.29 0.45
C LEU A 135 11.21 -9.82 0.78
N ALA A 136 11.88 -9.23 -0.21
CA ALA A 136 13.24 -8.73 -0.07
C ALA A 136 13.29 -7.21 -0.33
N PRO A 137 13.43 -6.38 0.71
CA PRO A 137 13.65 -4.95 0.53
C PRO A 137 14.97 -4.66 -0.20
N SER A 138 14.92 -3.72 -1.13
CA SER A 138 16.08 -3.25 -1.87
C SER A 138 17.00 -2.38 -1.02
N LEU A 139 18.21 -2.10 -1.49
CA LEU A 139 19.07 -1.09 -0.84
C LEU A 139 18.42 0.28 -0.80
N THR A 140 17.69 0.71 -1.85
CA THR A 140 16.97 1.99 -1.82
C THR A 140 15.89 2.01 -0.73
N VAL A 141 15.15 0.91 -0.55
CA VAL A 141 14.12 0.81 0.51
C VAL A 141 14.79 0.82 1.88
N ILE A 142 15.87 0.05 2.05
CA ILE A 142 16.65 -0.02 3.29
C ILE A 142 17.24 1.36 3.64
N ASP A 143 17.83 2.05 2.66
CA ASP A 143 18.46 3.36 2.84
C ASP A 143 17.42 4.42 3.21
N PHE A 144 16.26 4.42 2.53
CA PHE A 144 15.13 5.29 2.90
C PHE A 144 14.70 5.02 4.34
N CYS A 145 14.39 3.76 4.68
CA CYS A 145 13.91 3.40 6.00
C CYS A 145 14.94 3.72 7.10
N HIS A 146 16.22 3.48 6.85
CA HIS A 146 17.29 3.84 7.76
C HIS A 146 17.41 5.36 7.96
N ALA A 147 17.36 6.13 6.87
CA ALA A 147 17.51 7.59 6.89
C ALA A 147 16.35 8.30 7.60
N THR A 148 15.14 7.76 7.53
CA THR A 148 13.94 8.33 8.17
C THR A 148 13.58 7.66 9.50
N ARG A 149 14.34 6.64 9.92
CA ARG A 149 14.00 5.77 11.06
C ARG A 149 12.59 5.18 10.92
N THR A 150 12.26 4.75 9.71
CA THR A 150 11.02 4.05 9.38
C THR A 150 11.17 2.56 9.64
N GLU A 151 10.22 1.99 10.37
CA GLU A 151 10.10 0.55 10.60
C GLU A 151 9.52 -0.11 9.34
N ILE A 152 9.87 -1.37 9.12
CA ILE A 152 9.21 -2.19 8.09
C ILE A 152 8.36 -3.19 8.86
N ASP A 153 7.05 -3.15 8.64
CA ASP A 153 6.10 -4.08 9.24
C ASP A 153 5.55 -5.01 8.17
N ILE A 154 5.58 -6.31 8.43
CA ILE A 154 5.19 -7.35 7.46
C ILE A 154 4.12 -8.25 8.09
N ASP A 155 2.86 -7.96 7.78
CA ASP A 155 1.70 -8.74 8.20
C ASP A 155 1.40 -9.83 7.17
N LEU A 156 2.04 -10.99 7.31
CA LEU A 156 1.84 -12.14 6.42
C LEU A 156 0.60 -12.95 6.81
N TYR A 157 -0.33 -13.07 5.88
CA TYR A 157 -1.49 -13.97 5.97
C TYR A 157 -1.32 -15.16 5.03
N VAL A 158 -1.65 -16.36 5.52
CA VAL A 158 -1.62 -17.60 4.74
C VAL A 158 -3.03 -18.17 4.68
N THR A 159 -3.46 -18.53 3.46
CA THR A 159 -4.78 -19.08 3.17
C THR A 159 -4.64 -20.42 2.44
N GLU A 160 -5.46 -21.39 2.80
CA GLU A 160 -5.59 -22.66 2.07
C GLU A 160 -6.68 -22.53 0.99
N GLN A 161 -6.50 -23.21 -0.15
CA GLN A 161 -7.62 -23.34 -1.09
C GLN A 161 -8.65 -24.28 -0.48
N GLU A 162 -9.85 -23.77 -0.16
CA GLU A 162 -11.02 -24.58 0.24
C GLU A 162 -11.64 -25.32 -0.95
#